data_AF-A0A956TNC1-F1
#
_entry.id   AF-A0A956TNC1-F1
#
_cell.length_a   1.000
_cell.length_b   1.000
_cell.length_c   1.000
_cell.angle_alpha   90.00
_cell.angle_beta   90.00
_cell.angle_gamma   90.00
#
_symmetry.space_group_name_H-M   'P 1'
#
loop_
_entity.id
_entity.type
_entity.pdbx_description
1 polymer ?
#
loop_
_entity_poly.entity_id
_entity_poly.type
_entity_poly.pdbx_seq_one_letter_code
_entity_poly.pdbx_strand_id
1 'polypeptide(L)'
;MRSTTFLPVARAELMPTPIAMASDAAIWKHAVTPMVRALLGPIGKGFTRHCETTEGLFTGDETSNLNGWSRAGDQGESKSVRLPYLATYYRTGNGAFIVKRDAVKIKAFGWYGDVLSGKPGELIFSFGLRDRRYDGTPRANDTALLDFPYDEPQNVPLLIDGKQLSGTSLETSLYSYLPGTGIARACGDEVLEDFIAHPFTYLDRPEEFLRLLFVAWNTGRYPGQVAVPIYDVGKQAHAAFEAVANLCRYDFLETAPSHLHVYGWNGAKGYVCSDSRLAATIRDFQERAAALKARVNLSRLQESWLFVLQSLRPVELIPEPYYLGGPTWPQNNIDQNNLWLYKPLSEKAKQQVASLKASA
;
A
#
# COMPACT_ATOMS: atom_id res chain seq x y z
N MET A 1 -52.17 14.91 14.49
CA MET A 1 -50.87 14.49 13.92
C MET A 1 -49.89 14.30 15.07
N ARG A 2 -49.40 13.09 15.29
CA ARG A 2 -48.45 12.80 16.37
C ARG A 2 -47.06 13.27 15.93
N SER A 3 -46.49 14.21 16.69
CA SER A 3 -45.11 14.67 16.55
C SER A 3 -44.17 13.50 16.75
N THR A 4 -43.50 13.07 15.68
CA THR A 4 -42.34 12.17 15.75
C THR A 4 -41.16 12.95 16.31
N THR A 5 -40.98 12.87 17.62
CA THR A 5 -39.75 13.35 18.27
C THR A 5 -38.64 12.38 17.86
N PHE A 6 -37.75 12.81 16.97
CA PHE A 6 -36.53 12.07 16.69
C PHE A 6 -35.70 12.02 17.98
N LEU A 7 -35.51 10.83 18.54
CA LEU A 7 -34.51 10.64 19.57
C LEU A 7 -33.14 10.95 18.95
N PRO A 8 -32.28 11.74 19.61
CA PRO A 8 -30.92 11.93 19.13
C PRO A 8 -30.24 10.55 19.14
N VAL A 9 -30.01 10.01 17.95
CA VAL A 9 -29.05 8.92 17.78
C VAL A 9 -27.73 9.51 18.24
N ALA A 10 -27.18 8.99 19.33
CA ALA A 10 -25.81 9.28 19.68
C ALA A 10 -24.97 8.92 18.45
N ARG A 11 -24.51 9.93 17.70
CA ARG A 11 -23.38 9.74 16.80
C ARG A 11 -22.31 9.14 17.71
N ALA A 12 -21.95 7.88 17.50
CA ALA A 12 -20.76 7.34 18.13
C ALA A 12 -19.63 8.28 17.69
N GLU A 13 -19.24 9.20 18.57
CA GLU A 13 -18.10 10.07 18.31
C GLU A 13 -16.93 9.13 18.02
N LEU A 14 -16.38 9.30 16.82
CA LEU A 14 -15.29 8.47 16.34
C LEU A 14 -14.06 8.81 17.16
N MET A 15 -13.86 8.08 18.25
CA MET A 15 -12.63 8.16 19.02
C MET A 15 -11.48 7.77 18.09
N PRO A 16 -10.48 8.65 17.89
CA PRO A 16 -9.33 8.34 17.08
C PRO A 16 -8.63 7.09 17.62
N THR A 17 -8.21 6.20 16.72
CA THR A 17 -7.41 5.03 17.10
C THR A 17 -6.02 5.48 17.59
N PRO A 18 -5.30 4.64 18.36
CA PRO A 18 -3.98 5.00 18.85
C PRO A 18 -3.00 5.41 17.75
N ILE A 19 -3.10 4.85 16.54
CA ILE A 19 -2.24 5.24 15.41
C ILE A 19 -2.55 6.64 14.89
N ALA A 20 -3.83 7.03 14.84
CA ALA A 20 -4.25 8.38 14.45
C ALA A 20 -3.74 9.47 15.42
N MET A 21 -3.34 9.06 16.63
CA MET A 21 -2.77 9.93 17.66
C MET A 21 -1.24 9.99 17.64
N ALA A 22 -0.55 9.27 16.73
CA ALA A 22 0.89 9.34 16.60
C ALA A 22 1.35 10.78 16.26
N SER A 23 2.37 11.27 16.96
CA SER A 23 2.84 12.65 16.77
C SER A 23 3.67 12.79 15.49
N ASP A 24 3.60 13.96 14.87
CA ASP A 24 4.39 14.27 13.66
C ASP A 24 5.89 14.20 13.91
N ALA A 25 6.33 14.54 15.14
CA ALA A 25 7.71 14.37 15.55
C ALA A 25 8.14 12.89 15.58
N ALA A 26 7.28 11.99 16.06
CA ALA A 26 7.54 10.55 16.04
C ALA A 26 7.58 10.03 14.60
N ILE A 27 6.64 10.44 13.75
CA ILE A 27 6.60 10.06 12.34
C ILE A 27 7.86 10.55 11.62
N TRP A 28 8.22 11.82 11.74
CA TRP A 28 9.44 12.37 11.13
C TRP A 28 10.71 11.65 11.60
N LYS A 29 10.80 11.33 12.89
CA LYS A 29 11.97 10.65 13.48
C LYS A 29 12.09 9.21 13.00
N HIS A 30 11.00 8.45 13.05
CA HIS A 30 11.00 7.01 12.87
C HIS A 30 10.66 6.56 11.45
N ALA A 31 9.73 7.23 10.78
CA ALA A 31 9.25 6.85 9.45
C ALA A 31 10.14 7.37 8.31
N VAL A 32 10.57 8.63 8.41
CA VAL A 32 11.32 9.30 7.35
C VAL A 32 12.80 8.94 7.47
N THR A 33 13.38 8.32 6.45
CA THR A 33 14.78 7.85 6.51
C THR A 33 15.79 9.00 6.35
N PRO A 34 17.06 8.80 6.73
CA PRO A 34 18.12 9.79 6.53
C PRO A 34 18.20 10.34 5.09
N MET A 35 18.13 9.50 4.05
CA MET A 35 18.18 10.00 2.66
C MET A 35 16.96 10.81 2.28
N VAL A 36 15.75 10.40 2.69
CA VAL A 36 14.53 11.20 2.44
C VAL A 36 14.64 12.55 3.14
N ARG A 37 15.10 12.60 4.40
CA ARG A 37 15.33 13.86 5.13
C ARG A 37 16.39 14.73 4.45
N ALA A 38 17.46 14.13 3.92
CA ALA A 38 18.48 14.86 3.19
C ALA A 38 17.95 15.46 1.88
N LEU A 39 17.13 14.70 1.14
CA LEU A 39 16.49 15.17 -0.09
C LEU A 39 15.51 16.32 0.18
N LEU A 40 14.66 16.19 1.20
CA LEU A 40 13.70 17.23 1.58
C LEU A 40 14.37 18.46 2.22
N GLY A 41 15.52 18.29 2.88
CA GLY A 41 16.19 19.33 3.65
C GLY A 41 15.54 19.59 5.02
N PRO A 42 16.01 20.62 5.74
CA PRO A 42 15.52 20.93 7.09
C PRO A 42 14.03 21.26 7.10
N ILE A 43 13.31 20.78 8.12
CA ILE A 43 11.92 21.17 8.38
C ILE A 43 11.87 22.59 8.94
N GLY A 44 11.00 23.42 8.36
CA GLY A 44 10.69 24.77 8.79
C GLY A 44 9.27 24.90 9.34
N LYS A 45 8.72 26.10 9.25
CA LYS A 45 7.37 26.42 9.72
C LYS A 45 6.32 25.63 8.94
N GLY A 46 5.21 25.36 9.62
CA GLY A 46 4.09 24.60 9.09
C GLY A 46 2.76 25.17 9.53
N PHE A 47 1.68 24.52 9.08
CA PHE A 47 0.32 24.80 9.51
C PHE A 47 -0.49 23.50 9.54
N THR A 48 -1.58 23.49 10.31
CA THR A 48 -2.55 22.40 10.32
C THR A 48 -3.87 22.91 9.78
N ARG A 49 -4.52 22.09 8.95
CA ARG A 49 -5.83 22.38 8.35
C ARG A 49 -6.77 21.20 8.57
N HIS A 50 -8.01 21.51 8.94
CA HIS A 50 -9.12 20.57 8.86
C HIS A 50 -9.66 20.54 7.43
N CYS A 51 -9.71 19.35 6.85
CA CYS A 51 -10.07 19.14 5.45
C CYS A 51 -11.37 18.35 5.36
N GLU A 52 -12.34 18.96 4.69
CA GLU A 52 -13.66 18.36 4.40
C GLU A 52 -13.83 18.11 2.90
N THR A 53 -12.73 18.19 2.14
CA THR A 53 -12.72 18.11 0.68
C THR A 53 -11.79 17.04 0.13
N THR A 54 -12.08 16.59 -1.08
CA THR A 54 -11.21 15.74 -1.90
C THR A 54 -10.08 16.53 -2.55
N GLU A 55 -10.10 17.86 -2.50
CA GLU A 55 -8.96 18.69 -2.86
C GLU A 55 -7.87 18.56 -1.79
N GLY A 56 -6.65 18.25 -2.22
CA GLY A 56 -5.45 18.33 -1.38
C GLY A 56 -5.09 19.77 -1.00
N LEU A 57 -3.96 19.95 -0.34
CA LEU A 57 -3.44 21.26 0.06
C LEU A 57 -2.91 22.07 -1.13
N PHE A 58 -2.53 21.41 -2.22
CA PHE A 58 -2.06 21.99 -3.48
C PHE A 58 -2.29 21.01 -4.64
N THR A 59 -2.07 21.46 -5.87
CA THR A 59 -2.23 20.63 -7.07
C THR A 59 -1.29 19.42 -7.05
N GLY A 60 -1.86 18.22 -7.19
CA GLY A 60 -1.12 16.95 -7.15
C GLY A 60 -1.03 16.32 -5.75
N ASP A 61 -1.34 17.04 -4.68
CA ASP A 61 -1.35 16.49 -3.33
C ASP A 61 -2.44 15.42 -3.15
N GLU A 62 -2.01 14.16 -2.99
CA GLU A 62 -2.91 13.02 -2.77
C GLU A 62 -3.70 13.18 -1.46
N THR A 63 -5.01 12.96 -1.50
CA THR A 63 -5.79 12.90 -0.25
C THR A 63 -5.34 11.73 0.64
N SER A 64 -5.69 11.77 1.92
CA SER A 64 -5.45 10.61 2.77
C SER A 64 -6.23 9.37 2.30
N ASN A 65 -7.28 9.52 1.48
CA ASN A 65 -8.29 8.52 1.21
C ASN A 65 -8.17 7.98 -0.22
N LEU A 66 -7.93 6.67 -0.32
CA LEU A 66 -7.96 5.94 -1.58
C LEU A 66 -9.25 5.13 -1.57
N ASN A 67 -10.12 5.35 -2.57
CA ASN A 67 -11.43 4.70 -2.84
C ASN A 67 -12.70 5.49 -2.43
N GLY A 68 -13.31 6.18 -3.42
CA GLY A 68 -14.78 6.23 -3.55
C GLY A 68 -15.58 7.23 -2.72
N TRP A 69 -15.14 8.49 -2.57
CA TRP A 69 -15.66 9.39 -1.53
C TRP A 69 -16.59 10.54 -1.91
N SER A 70 -17.22 10.56 -3.08
CA SER A 70 -18.37 11.47 -3.19
C SER A 70 -19.45 11.03 -2.18
N ARG A 71 -20.11 11.99 -1.51
CA ARG A 71 -21.26 11.67 -0.64
C ARG A 71 -22.26 10.86 -1.47
N ALA A 72 -22.86 9.81 -0.89
CA ALA A 72 -23.81 8.97 -1.60
C ALA A 72 -24.91 9.84 -2.24
N GLY A 73 -25.01 9.81 -3.57
CA GLY A 73 -25.88 10.68 -4.38
C GLY A 73 -25.14 11.69 -5.26
N ASP A 74 -23.87 11.98 -4.97
CA ASP A 74 -23.07 12.92 -5.75
C ASP A 74 -22.32 12.15 -6.85
N GLN A 75 -22.98 11.97 -7.99
CA GLN A 75 -22.30 11.62 -9.24
C GLN A 75 -21.37 12.78 -9.64
N GLY A 76 -20.10 12.71 -9.22
CA GLY A 76 -19.00 13.51 -9.80
C GLY A 76 -18.90 15.00 -9.42
N GLU A 77 -19.89 15.63 -8.77
CA GLU A 77 -19.86 17.09 -8.55
C GLU A 77 -19.40 17.53 -7.15
N SER A 78 -19.57 16.69 -6.13
CA SER A 78 -19.25 17.06 -4.75
C SER A 78 -17.80 16.78 -4.42
N LYS A 79 -17.02 17.85 -4.28
CA LYS A 79 -15.64 17.81 -3.78
C LYS A 79 -15.55 17.54 -2.28
N SER A 80 -16.60 17.06 -1.62
CA SER A 80 -16.62 16.85 -0.16
C SER A 80 -16.31 15.40 0.22
N VAL A 81 -15.61 15.19 1.34
CA VAL A 81 -15.40 13.85 1.92
C VAL A 81 -16.46 13.54 2.98
N ARG A 82 -16.89 12.29 3.11
CA ARG A 82 -17.85 11.88 4.17
C ARG A 82 -17.16 11.70 5.55
N LEU A 83 -15.84 11.50 5.63
CA LEU A 83 -15.05 11.64 6.86
C LEU A 83 -13.98 12.73 6.69
N PRO A 84 -14.09 13.84 7.45
CA PRO A 84 -13.04 14.85 7.50
C PRO A 84 -11.71 14.30 8.03
N TYR A 85 -10.62 14.95 7.64
CA TYR A 85 -9.27 14.59 8.06
C TYR A 85 -8.46 15.84 8.42
N LEU A 86 -7.39 15.64 9.18
CA LEU A 86 -6.42 16.70 9.48
C LEU A 86 -5.23 16.55 8.54
N ALA A 87 -4.80 17.66 7.95
CA ALA A 87 -3.57 17.76 7.19
C ALA A 87 -2.62 18.73 7.88
N THR A 88 -1.45 18.25 8.28
CA THR A 88 -0.37 19.08 8.83
C THR A 88 0.72 19.21 7.79
N TYR A 89 0.96 20.43 7.33
CA TYR A 89 1.96 20.78 6.34
C TYR A 89 3.19 21.35 7.04
N TYR A 90 4.37 20.91 6.61
CA TYR A 90 5.66 21.47 6.98
C TYR A 90 6.43 21.86 5.73
N ARG A 91 6.85 23.13 5.64
CA ARG A 91 7.79 23.53 4.58
C ARG A 91 9.15 22.91 4.87
N THR A 92 9.82 22.39 3.85
CA THR A 92 11.21 21.92 3.97
C THR A 92 12.13 22.74 3.08
N GLY A 93 13.45 22.56 3.22
CA GLY A 93 14.43 23.29 2.39
C GLY A 93 14.23 23.11 0.88
N ASN A 94 13.85 21.90 0.46
CA ASN A 94 13.70 21.54 -0.95
C ASN A 94 12.27 21.10 -1.32
N GLY A 95 11.28 21.33 -0.45
CA GLY A 95 9.88 20.99 -0.75
C GLY A 95 8.96 21.01 0.46
N ALA A 96 8.22 19.93 0.68
CA ALA A 96 7.25 19.82 1.76
C ALA A 96 7.21 18.42 2.39
N PHE A 97 6.92 18.39 3.69
CA PHE A 97 6.54 17.20 4.42
C PHE A 97 5.11 17.37 4.93
N ILE A 98 4.23 16.41 4.64
CA ILE A 98 2.81 16.52 4.95
C ILE A 98 2.39 15.28 5.71
N VAL A 99 1.74 15.45 6.85
CA VAL A 99 1.10 14.33 7.56
C VAL A 99 -0.39 14.53 7.53
N LYS A 100 -1.09 13.56 6.92
CA LYS A 100 -2.55 13.50 6.89
C LYS A 100 -3.03 12.39 7.80
N ARG A 101 -4.07 12.66 8.58
CA ARG A 101 -4.66 11.67 9.47
C ARG A 101 -6.17 11.81 9.56
N ASP A 102 -6.84 10.67 9.51
CA ASP A 102 -8.25 10.53 9.86
C ASP A 102 -8.36 9.82 11.22
N ALA A 103 -9.55 9.37 11.61
CA ALA A 103 -9.76 8.72 12.90
C ALA A 103 -9.09 7.34 13.03
N VAL A 104 -8.57 6.73 11.96
CA VAL A 104 -8.06 5.34 11.95
C VAL A 104 -6.71 5.17 11.25
N LYS A 105 -6.24 6.18 10.52
CA LYS A 105 -5.08 6.11 9.63
C LYS A 105 -4.22 7.35 9.72
N ILE A 106 -2.93 7.15 9.48
CA ILE A 106 -1.97 8.21 9.12
C ILE A 106 -1.36 7.92 7.75
N LYS A 107 -1.13 8.97 6.95
CA LYS A 107 -0.27 8.96 5.77
C LYS A 107 0.69 10.16 5.84
N ALA A 108 1.98 9.89 5.72
CA ALA A 108 3.02 10.90 5.69
C ALA A 108 3.65 10.95 4.30
N PHE A 109 3.73 12.15 3.72
CA PHE A 109 4.15 12.40 2.35
C PHE A 109 5.36 13.33 2.33
N GLY A 110 6.37 12.98 1.55
CA GLY A 110 7.51 13.83 1.22
C GLY A 110 7.41 14.28 -0.23
N TRP A 111 7.23 15.57 -0.44
CA TRP A 111 7.15 16.20 -1.75
C TRP A 111 8.43 17.00 -2.03
N TYR A 112 9.08 16.73 -3.15
CA TYR A 112 10.24 17.47 -3.63
C TYR A 112 9.83 18.55 -4.64
N GLY A 113 10.41 19.73 -4.53
CA GLY A 113 10.08 20.90 -5.34
C GLY A 113 9.13 21.88 -4.66
N ASP A 114 8.92 23.03 -5.30
CA ASP A 114 8.18 24.15 -4.73
C ASP A 114 6.65 24.00 -4.91
N VAL A 115 6.06 23.09 -4.15
CA VAL A 115 4.64 22.68 -4.22
C VAL A 115 3.63 23.81 -4.02
N LEU A 116 3.98 24.87 -3.28
CA LEU A 116 3.06 26.00 -3.02
C LEU A 116 3.19 27.12 -4.04
N SER A 117 4.25 27.12 -4.87
CA SER A 117 4.44 28.11 -5.93
C SER A 117 3.65 27.84 -7.22
N GLY A 118 2.84 26.77 -7.25
CA GLY A 118 2.14 26.31 -8.44
C GLY A 118 3.01 25.53 -9.43
N LYS A 119 4.29 25.27 -9.10
CA LYS A 119 5.15 24.35 -9.84
C LYS A 119 4.81 22.90 -9.48
N PRO A 120 4.92 21.95 -10.42
CA PRO A 120 4.68 20.54 -10.13
C PRO A 120 5.74 20.04 -9.14
N GLY A 121 5.31 19.74 -7.92
CA GLY A 121 6.10 18.96 -6.98
C GLY A 121 6.04 17.48 -7.33
N GLU A 122 7.04 16.73 -6.90
CA GLU A 122 7.10 15.29 -7.09
C GLU A 122 7.01 14.59 -5.74
N LEU A 123 6.08 13.65 -5.62
CA LEU A 123 6.02 12.78 -4.46
C LEU A 123 7.24 11.84 -4.50
N ILE A 124 8.13 11.96 -3.52
CA ILE A 124 9.33 11.12 -3.42
C ILE A 124 9.23 10.07 -2.31
N PHE A 125 8.24 10.22 -1.43
CA PHE A 125 8.07 9.38 -0.25
C PHE A 125 6.61 9.38 0.22
N SER A 126 6.05 8.21 0.47
CA SER A 126 4.79 8.02 1.19
C SER A 126 4.95 6.89 2.20
N PHE A 127 4.43 7.10 3.40
CA PHE A 127 4.40 6.12 4.49
C PHE A 127 3.01 6.11 5.09
N GLY A 128 2.34 4.95 5.07
CA GLY A 128 0.98 4.78 5.55
C GLY A 128 0.87 3.73 6.64
N LEU A 129 0.06 4.01 7.67
CA LEU A 129 -0.37 3.06 8.68
C LEU A 129 -1.88 3.22 8.92
N ARG A 130 -2.64 2.13 8.79
CA ARG A 130 -4.11 2.12 8.98
C ARG A 130 -4.53 1.01 9.93
N ASP A 131 -5.34 1.36 10.93
CA ASP A 131 -6.03 0.38 11.78
C ASP A 131 -7.12 -0.36 11.00
N ARG A 132 -7.01 -1.69 10.92
CA ARG A 132 -7.89 -2.54 10.10
C ARG A 132 -9.20 -2.96 10.79
N ARG A 133 -9.53 -2.42 11.96
CA ARG A 133 -10.72 -2.86 12.72
C ARG A 133 -12.07 -2.67 12.02
N TYR A 134 -12.10 -1.85 10.96
CA TYR A 134 -13.32 -1.55 10.20
C TYR A 134 -13.38 -2.25 8.85
N ASP A 135 -12.39 -3.07 8.50
CA ASP A 135 -12.38 -3.85 7.25
C ASP A 135 -13.67 -4.69 7.12
N GLY A 136 -14.22 -4.75 5.90
CA GLY A 136 -15.51 -5.40 5.63
C GLY A 136 -16.72 -4.53 5.89
N THR A 137 -16.50 -3.23 6.10
CA THR A 137 -17.58 -2.24 6.25
C THR A 137 -17.39 -1.11 5.23
N PRO A 138 -18.46 -0.37 4.88
CA PRO A 138 -18.36 0.79 4.00
C PRO A 138 -17.32 1.83 4.44
N ARG A 139 -16.98 1.87 5.74
CA ARG A 139 -15.97 2.77 6.31
C ARG A 139 -14.52 2.34 5.98
N ALA A 140 -14.30 1.11 5.54
CA ALA A 140 -12.96 0.64 5.21
C ALA A 140 -12.46 1.21 3.87
N ASN A 141 -13.34 1.29 2.85
CA ASN A 141 -13.06 2.00 1.58
C ASN A 141 -12.61 3.42 1.87
N ASP A 142 -13.32 3.98 2.82
CA ASP A 142 -13.21 5.34 3.21
C ASP A 142 -11.78 5.66 3.74
N THR A 143 -11.13 4.65 4.31
CA THR A 143 -9.87 4.79 5.03
C THR A 143 -8.76 3.93 4.43
N ALA A 144 -8.94 3.37 3.23
CA ALA A 144 -7.98 2.44 2.63
C ALA A 144 -6.61 3.03 2.29
N LEU A 145 -5.60 2.14 2.31
CA LEU A 145 -4.23 2.41 1.85
C LEU A 145 -3.95 1.82 0.47
N LEU A 146 -4.85 0.98 -0.07
CA LEU A 146 -4.74 0.33 -1.38
C LEU A 146 -5.97 0.65 -2.23
N ASP A 147 -5.79 0.59 -3.55
CA ASP A 147 -6.74 1.09 -4.55
C ASP A 147 -7.81 0.06 -4.99
N PHE A 148 -8.20 -0.87 -4.10
CA PHE A 148 -9.32 -1.80 -4.33
C PHE A 148 -10.38 -1.68 -3.20
N PRO A 149 -11.67 -1.96 -3.48
CA PRO A 149 -12.73 -1.88 -2.48
C PRO A 149 -12.47 -2.79 -1.27
N TYR A 150 -12.60 -2.24 -0.08
CA TYR A 150 -12.44 -2.84 1.24
C TYR A 150 -13.75 -3.14 1.98
N ASP A 151 -14.90 -2.73 1.45
CA ASP A 151 -16.23 -2.95 2.03
C ASP A 151 -16.85 -4.29 1.64
N GLU A 152 -16.15 -5.08 0.82
CA GLU A 152 -16.55 -6.44 0.49
C GLU A 152 -16.48 -7.38 1.70
N PRO A 153 -17.42 -8.33 1.86
CA PRO A 153 -17.48 -9.23 3.03
C PRO A 153 -16.22 -10.09 3.26
N GLN A 154 -15.42 -10.30 2.23
CA GLN A 154 -14.17 -11.04 2.29
C GLN A 154 -13.01 -10.24 2.90
N ASN A 155 -13.12 -8.91 2.91
CA ASN A 155 -12.20 -8.04 3.62
C ASN A 155 -12.61 -8.01 5.07
N VAL A 156 -11.73 -8.44 5.96
CA VAL A 156 -12.01 -8.55 7.39
C VAL A 156 -10.75 -8.22 8.17
N PRO A 157 -10.88 -7.86 9.47
CA PRO A 157 -9.73 -7.77 10.36
C PRO A 157 -8.89 -9.07 10.33
N LEU A 158 -7.62 -8.99 10.73
CA LEU A 158 -6.66 -10.10 10.66
C LEU A 158 -7.27 -11.47 11.03
N LEU A 159 -7.35 -12.34 10.03
CA LEU A 159 -7.62 -13.77 10.19
C LEU A 159 -6.34 -14.55 9.88
N ILE A 160 -6.02 -15.52 10.73
CA ILE A 160 -4.96 -16.50 10.47
C ILE A 160 -5.63 -17.86 10.31
N ASP A 161 -5.50 -18.44 9.12
CA ASP A 161 -6.18 -19.68 8.71
C ASP A 161 -7.69 -19.66 9.04
N GLY A 162 -8.33 -18.54 8.71
CA GLY A 162 -9.77 -18.32 8.93
C GLY A 162 -10.17 -18.05 10.38
N LYS A 163 -9.23 -18.04 11.33
CA LYS A 163 -9.49 -17.77 12.75
C LYS A 163 -9.12 -16.34 13.11
N GLN A 164 -10.06 -15.62 13.72
CA GLN A 164 -9.82 -14.26 14.21
C GLN A 164 -9.06 -14.29 15.54
N LEU A 165 -8.02 -13.47 15.67
CA LEU A 165 -7.30 -13.28 16.92
C LEU A 165 -7.77 -12.02 17.66
N SER A 166 -7.72 -12.05 18.99
CA SER A 166 -8.00 -10.87 19.82
C SER A 166 -6.77 -9.95 19.88
N GLY A 167 -6.49 -9.26 18.78
CA GLY A 167 -5.36 -8.33 18.67
C GLY A 167 -5.65 -7.13 17.78
N THR A 168 -4.92 -6.04 18.02
CA THR A 168 -4.97 -4.85 17.17
C THR A 168 -3.95 -4.96 16.04
N SER A 169 -4.32 -4.55 14.83
CA SER A 169 -3.43 -4.66 13.67
C SER A 169 -3.38 -3.39 12.83
N LEU A 170 -2.21 -3.15 12.23
CA LEU A 170 -1.99 -2.06 11.30
C LEU A 170 -1.63 -2.59 9.92
N GLU A 171 -2.38 -2.18 8.91
CA GLU A 171 -1.94 -2.24 7.53
C GLU A 171 -0.81 -1.25 7.29
N THR A 172 0.17 -1.65 6.48
CA THR A 172 1.34 -0.85 6.10
C THR A 172 1.34 -0.52 4.61
N SER A 173 1.73 0.70 4.26
CA SER A 173 1.95 1.12 2.87
C SER A 173 3.20 1.98 2.75
N LEU A 174 3.93 1.82 1.65
CA LEU A 174 5.21 2.50 1.40
C LEU A 174 5.35 2.82 -0.09
N TYR A 175 5.83 4.02 -0.36
CA TYR A 175 6.26 4.45 -1.68
C TYR A 175 7.53 5.27 -1.51
N SER A 176 8.56 5.06 -2.33
CA SER A 176 9.72 5.96 -2.31
C SER A 176 10.61 5.89 -3.54
N TYR A 177 10.78 7.03 -4.20
CA TYR A 177 11.59 7.17 -5.41
C TYR A 177 12.41 8.46 -5.41
N LEU A 178 13.55 8.43 -6.09
CA LEU A 178 14.39 9.59 -6.30
C LEU A 178 13.68 10.59 -7.23
N PRO A 179 13.74 11.88 -6.92
CA PRO A 179 13.10 12.90 -7.75
C PRO A 179 13.72 12.92 -9.16
N GLY A 180 12.88 13.09 -10.17
CA GLY A 180 13.27 13.22 -11.57
C GLY A 180 13.50 11.88 -12.27
N THR A 181 13.27 10.75 -11.59
CA THR A 181 13.63 9.42 -12.12
C THR A 181 12.45 8.57 -12.56
N GLY A 182 11.21 9.08 -12.47
CA GLY A 182 10.04 8.49 -13.12
C GLY A 182 10.24 8.33 -14.62
N ILE A 183 9.75 7.23 -15.19
CA ILE A 183 9.91 6.88 -16.60
C ILE A 183 9.31 7.98 -17.50
N ALA A 184 8.06 8.38 -17.25
CA ALA A 184 7.40 9.42 -18.02
C ALA A 184 8.19 10.73 -17.95
N ARG A 185 8.71 11.06 -16.77
CA ARG A 185 9.50 12.28 -16.56
C ARG A 185 10.89 12.22 -17.22
N ALA A 186 11.56 11.07 -17.17
CA ALA A 186 12.93 10.90 -17.63
C ALA A 186 13.02 10.69 -19.16
N CYS A 187 12.05 10.01 -19.77
CA CYS A 187 12.09 9.69 -21.19
C CYS A 187 10.78 9.90 -21.96
N GLY A 188 9.70 10.40 -21.32
CA GLY A 188 8.44 10.72 -21.99
C GLY A 188 7.53 9.51 -22.26
N ASP A 189 7.83 8.33 -21.70
CA ASP A 189 7.06 7.11 -21.96
C ASP A 189 5.99 6.87 -20.88
N GLU A 190 4.87 7.58 -21.01
CA GLU A 190 3.72 7.48 -20.10
C GLU A 190 3.07 6.09 -20.13
N VAL A 191 3.04 5.44 -21.29
CA VAL A 191 2.42 4.10 -21.46
C VAL A 191 3.24 3.04 -20.74
N LEU A 192 4.58 3.08 -20.86
CA LEU A 192 5.44 2.16 -20.14
C LEU A 192 5.41 2.41 -18.63
N GLU A 193 5.34 3.68 -18.19
CA GLU A 193 5.20 4.00 -16.78
C GLU A 193 3.91 3.42 -16.19
N ASP A 194 2.77 3.63 -16.86
CA ASP A 194 1.48 3.09 -16.42
C ASP A 194 1.47 1.56 -16.42
N PHE A 195 2.01 0.92 -17.47
CA PHE A 195 2.14 -0.54 -17.50
C PHE A 195 3.01 -1.08 -16.37
N ILE A 196 4.13 -0.43 -16.06
CA ILE A 196 4.98 -0.85 -14.95
C ILE A 196 4.27 -0.65 -13.60
N ALA A 197 3.50 0.43 -13.43
CA ALA A 197 2.73 0.68 -12.21
C ALA A 197 1.62 -0.36 -12.01
N HIS A 198 0.89 -0.69 -13.07
CA HIS A 198 -0.37 -1.42 -13.00
C HIS A 198 -0.45 -2.58 -14.02
N PRO A 199 0.50 -3.53 -14.05
CA PRO A 199 0.60 -4.46 -15.18
C PRO A 199 -0.63 -5.39 -15.31
N PHE A 200 -1.36 -5.63 -14.22
CA PHE A 200 -2.55 -6.47 -14.24
C PHE A 200 -3.74 -5.84 -14.99
N THR A 201 -3.78 -4.51 -15.17
CA THR A 201 -4.87 -3.80 -15.87
C THR A 201 -4.79 -3.95 -17.39
N TYR A 202 -3.72 -4.59 -17.88
CA TYR A 202 -3.48 -4.88 -19.29
C TYR A 202 -3.81 -6.34 -19.65
N LEU A 203 -4.22 -7.18 -18.69
CA LEU A 203 -4.50 -8.60 -18.93
C LEU A 203 -5.69 -8.83 -19.87
N ASP A 204 -6.57 -7.84 -20.05
CA ASP A 204 -7.67 -7.84 -21.01
C ASP A 204 -7.23 -7.56 -22.46
N ARG A 205 -5.99 -7.08 -22.65
CA ARG A 205 -5.36 -6.76 -23.94
C ARG A 205 -4.05 -7.53 -24.09
N PRO A 206 -4.11 -8.86 -24.31
CA PRO A 206 -2.96 -9.74 -24.11
C PRO A 206 -1.77 -9.47 -25.05
N GLU A 207 -2.02 -9.04 -26.29
CA GLU A 207 -0.95 -8.68 -27.23
C GLU A 207 -0.20 -7.42 -26.77
N GLU A 208 -0.94 -6.41 -26.29
CA GLU A 208 -0.37 -5.18 -25.75
C GLU A 208 0.40 -5.44 -24.45
N PHE A 209 -0.17 -6.27 -23.56
CA PHE A 209 0.49 -6.75 -22.36
C PHE A 209 1.84 -7.40 -22.68
N LEU A 210 1.88 -8.35 -23.63
CA LEU A 210 3.13 -9.04 -23.99
C LEU A 210 4.16 -8.07 -24.57
N ARG A 211 3.73 -7.16 -25.45
CA ARG A 211 4.60 -6.13 -26.02
C ARG A 211 5.25 -5.29 -24.93
N LEU A 212 4.44 -4.76 -24.00
CA LEU A 212 4.92 -3.90 -22.91
C LEU A 212 5.72 -4.69 -21.87
N LEU A 213 5.33 -5.93 -21.57
CA LEU A 213 6.06 -6.83 -20.69
C LEU A 213 7.49 -7.02 -21.17
N PHE A 214 7.71 -7.32 -22.45
CA PHE A 214 9.06 -7.53 -22.98
C PHE A 214 9.88 -6.24 -23.06
N VAL A 215 9.25 -5.08 -23.21
CA VAL A 215 9.94 -3.80 -23.01
C VAL A 215 10.38 -3.68 -21.54
N ALA A 216 9.45 -3.80 -20.59
CA ALA A 216 9.69 -3.71 -19.15
C ALA A 216 10.73 -4.72 -18.66
N TRP A 217 10.70 -5.94 -19.18
CA TRP A 217 11.63 -7.05 -18.88
C TRP A 217 13.10 -6.68 -19.09
N ASN A 218 13.37 -5.77 -20.04
CA ASN A 218 14.71 -5.30 -20.39
C ASN A 218 15.11 -4.00 -19.67
N THR A 219 14.20 -3.34 -18.97
CA THR A 219 14.48 -2.08 -18.24
C THR A 219 15.23 -2.28 -16.93
N GLY A 220 15.31 -3.52 -16.41
CA GLY A 220 15.90 -3.80 -15.11
C GLY A 220 15.06 -3.30 -13.92
N ARG A 221 13.73 -3.24 -14.07
CA ARG A 221 12.77 -2.82 -13.03
C ARG A 221 11.90 -3.98 -12.57
N TYR A 222 11.51 -3.96 -11.30
CA TYR A 222 10.41 -4.82 -10.82
C TYR A 222 9.05 -4.30 -11.33
N PRO A 223 8.02 -5.14 -11.42
CA PRO A 223 6.64 -4.65 -11.52
C PRO A 223 6.33 -3.72 -10.33
N GLY A 224 5.63 -2.62 -10.56
CA GLY A 224 5.37 -1.55 -9.61
C GLY A 224 6.50 -0.52 -9.46
N GLN A 225 7.69 -0.78 -10.02
CA GLN A 225 8.87 0.08 -9.84
C GLN A 225 9.01 1.11 -10.98
N VAL A 226 8.20 2.17 -10.93
CA VAL A 226 8.17 3.22 -11.97
C VAL A 226 9.37 4.16 -11.97
N ALA A 227 10.20 4.16 -10.92
CA ALA A 227 11.32 5.08 -10.77
C ALA A 227 12.47 4.45 -9.97
N VAL A 228 13.59 5.18 -9.81
CA VAL A 228 14.74 4.68 -9.03
C VAL A 228 14.42 4.80 -7.54
N PRO A 229 14.45 3.71 -6.75
CA PRO A 229 14.08 3.76 -5.34
C PRO A 229 15.09 4.54 -4.50
N ILE A 230 14.62 5.23 -3.45
CA ILE A 230 15.52 5.81 -2.45
C ILE A 230 16.13 4.67 -1.63
N TYR A 231 17.45 4.53 -1.75
CA TYR A 231 18.17 3.32 -1.39
C TYR A 231 17.99 2.85 0.06
N ASP A 232 17.94 3.78 1.02
CA ASP A 232 17.88 3.45 2.44
C ASP A 232 16.45 3.14 2.93
N VAL A 233 15.42 3.52 2.16
CA VAL A 233 14.01 3.35 2.52
C VAL A 233 13.64 1.88 2.63
N GLY A 234 13.87 1.08 1.58
CA GLY A 234 13.57 -0.35 1.60
C GLY A 234 14.31 -1.13 2.69
N LYS A 235 15.46 -0.62 3.18
CA LYS A 235 16.22 -1.25 4.26
C LYS A 235 15.68 -0.94 5.66
N GLN A 236 15.10 0.26 5.82
CA GLN A 236 14.66 0.79 7.12
C GLN A 236 13.15 0.72 7.32
N ALA A 237 12.35 0.55 6.26
CA ALA A 237 10.90 0.67 6.33
C ALA A 237 10.24 -0.27 7.37
N HIS A 238 10.65 -1.53 7.46
CA HIS A 238 10.09 -2.44 8.47
C HIS A 238 10.37 -1.98 9.90
N ALA A 239 11.61 -1.54 10.19
CA ALA A 239 11.96 -1.00 11.50
C ALA A 239 11.19 0.29 11.79
N ALA A 240 10.95 1.11 10.78
CA ALA A 240 10.12 2.30 10.87
C ALA A 240 8.65 1.98 11.21
N PHE A 241 8.03 1.03 10.51
CA PHE A 241 6.68 0.55 10.80
C PHE A 241 6.58 0.02 12.23
N GLU A 242 7.52 -0.85 12.63
CA GLU A 242 7.57 -1.42 13.98
C GLU A 242 7.72 -0.35 15.05
N ALA A 243 8.60 0.65 14.83
CA ALA A 243 8.81 1.72 15.80
C ALA A 243 7.53 2.53 16.05
N VAL A 244 6.82 2.93 15.00
CA VAL A 244 5.57 3.71 15.14
C VAL A 244 4.46 2.83 15.73
N ALA A 245 4.31 1.59 15.26
CA ALA A 245 3.31 0.66 15.77
C ALA A 245 3.49 0.33 17.25
N ASN A 246 4.74 0.12 17.70
CA ASN A 246 5.06 -0.14 19.10
C ASN A 246 4.79 1.06 20.00
N LEU A 247 5.07 2.29 19.54
CA LEU A 247 4.70 3.52 20.27
C LEU A 247 3.19 3.59 20.51
N CYS A 248 2.40 3.11 19.54
CA CYS A 248 0.94 3.05 19.59
C CYS A 248 0.39 1.73 20.18
N ARG A 249 1.25 0.83 20.68
CA ARG A 249 0.91 -0.45 21.32
C ARG A 249 0.09 -1.42 20.46
N TYR A 250 0.38 -1.49 19.17
CA TYR A 250 -0.27 -2.46 18.28
C TYR A 250 0.31 -3.86 18.44
N ASP A 251 -0.55 -4.86 18.24
CA ASP A 251 -0.20 -6.28 18.38
C ASP A 251 0.41 -6.85 17.09
N PHE A 252 -0.03 -6.38 15.92
CA PHE A 252 0.36 -6.91 14.61
C PHE A 252 0.65 -5.79 13.59
N LEU A 253 1.57 -6.07 12.67
CA LEU A 253 1.67 -5.40 11.37
C LEU A 253 1.16 -6.31 10.27
N GLU A 254 0.54 -5.72 9.26
CA GLU A 254 -0.02 -6.39 8.10
C GLU A 254 0.35 -5.68 6.80
N THR A 255 0.42 -6.46 5.73
CA THR A 255 0.71 -5.97 4.38
C THR A 255 0.11 -6.91 3.35
N ALA A 256 -0.29 -6.37 2.20
CA ALA A 256 -0.77 -7.13 1.06
C ALA A 256 0.18 -6.95 -0.13
N PRO A 257 1.23 -7.78 -0.26
CA PRO A 257 2.21 -7.65 -1.34
C PRO A 257 1.61 -8.06 -2.68
N SER A 258 1.59 -7.11 -3.60
CA SER A 258 1.06 -7.30 -4.96
C SER A 258 2.00 -8.07 -5.89
N HIS A 259 3.27 -8.22 -5.52
CA HIS A 259 4.29 -8.85 -6.35
C HIS A 259 5.23 -9.73 -5.52
N LEU A 260 5.83 -10.73 -6.19
CA LEU A 260 6.73 -11.71 -5.55
C LEU A 260 7.89 -11.07 -4.79
N HIS A 261 8.54 -10.06 -5.36
CA HIS A 261 9.68 -9.42 -4.70
C HIS A 261 9.27 -8.69 -3.41
N VAL A 262 8.07 -8.11 -3.35
CA VAL A 262 7.51 -7.49 -2.14
C VAL A 262 7.15 -8.56 -1.10
N TYR A 263 6.60 -9.70 -1.55
CA TYR A 263 6.37 -10.86 -0.67
C TYR A 263 7.68 -11.34 -0.03
N GLY A 264 8.72 -11.56 -0.84
CA GLY A 264 10.04 -11.98 -0.36
C GLY A 264 10.71 -10.95 0.57
N TRP A 265 10.58 -9.65 0.26
CA TRP A 265 11.07 -8.56 1.09
C TRP A 265 10.44 -8.55 2.49
N ASN A 266 9.12 -8.78 2.57
CA ASN A 266 8.40 -8.91 3.84
C ASN A 266 8.77 -10.22 4.58
N GLY A 267 8.82 -11.35 3.87
CA GLY A 267 9.19 -12.64 4.43
C GLY A 267 10.59 -12.62 5.09
N ALA A 268 11.56 -11.94 4.45
CA ALA A 268 12.90 -11.75 5.01
C ALA A 268 12.93 -10.95 6.34
N LYS A 269 11.81 -10.31 6.71
CA LYS A 269 11.65 -9.55 7.96
C LYS A 269 10.68 -10.18 8.94
N GLY A 270 10.33 -11.45 8.72
CA GLY A 270 9.52 -12.25 9.63
C GLY A 270 8.01 -12.11 9.45
N TYR A 271 7.57 -11.55 8.31
CA TYR A 271 6.16 -11.62 7.94
C TYR A 271 5.81 -13.02 7.45
N VAL A 272 4.60 -13.46 7.76
CA VAL A 272 4.08 -14.79 7.42
C VAL A 272 2.74 -14.63 6.71
N CYS A 273 2.51 -15.46 5.69
CA CYS A 273 1.22 -15.52 5.02
C CYS A 273 0.11 -15.91 6.01
N SER A 274 -1.00 -15.18 6.01
CA SER A 274 -2.10 -15.41 6.95
C SER A 274 -2.97 -16.62 6.58
N ASP A 275 -2.98 -17.03 5.30
CA ASP A 275 -3.68 -18.21 4.81
C ASP A 275 -2.69 -19.28 4.33
N SER A 276 -2.73 -20.46 4.94
CA SER A 276 -1.89 -21.61 4.59
C SER A 276 -2.10 -22.13 3.17
N ARG A 277 -3.30 -21.96 2.58
CA ARG A 277 -3.58 -22.32 1.18
C ARG A 277 -2.85 -21.38 0.23
N LEU A 278 -2.93 -20.07 0.47
CA LEU A 278 -2.16 -19.09 -0.30
C LEU A 278 -0.65 -19.30 -0.13
N ALA A 279 -0.19 -19.66 1.08
CA ALA A 279 1.20 -20.01 1.32
C ALA A 279 1.63 -21.23 0.50
N ALA A 280 0.76 -22.24 0.31
CA ALA A 280 1.03 -23.39 -0.54
C ALA A 280 1.10 -23.00 -2.02
N THR A 281 0.18 -22.16 -2.50
CA THR A 281 0.21 -21.60 -3.86
C THR A 281 1.55 -20.91 -4.16
N ILE A 282 2.05 -20.09 -3.23
CA ILE A 282 3.32 -19.37 -3.40
C ILE A 282 4.51 -20.33 -3.41
N ARG A 283 4.50 -21.38 -2.58
CA ARG A 283 5.55 -22.42 -2.61
C ARG A 283 5.58 -23.15 -3.95
N ASP A 284 4.42 -23.57 -4.47
CA ASP A 284 4.32 -24.24 -5.77
C ASP A 284 4.87 -23.34 -6.90
N PHE A 285 4.54 -22.04 -6.88
CA PHE A 285 5.13 -21.07 -7.79
C PHE A 285 6.66 -20.98 -7.69
N GLN A 286 7.21 -20.88 -6.48
CA GLN A 286 8.64 -20.78 -6.24
C GLN A 286 9.38 -22.05 -6.68
N GLU A 287 8.82 -23.22 -6.42
CA GLU A 287 9.36 -24.52 -6.85
C GLU A 287 9.41 -24.63 -8.38
N ARG A 288 8.33 -24.24 -9.07
CA ARG A 288 8.27 -24.23 -10.54
C ARG A 288 9.22 -23.20 -11.16
N ALA A 289 9.31 -22.00 -10.58
CA ALA A 289 10.27 -20.99 -11.02
C ALA A 289 11.73 -21.46 -10.84
N ALA A 290 12.03 -22.16 -9.75
CA ALA A 290 13.34 -22.77 -9.54
C ALA A 290 13.66 -23.85 -10.60
N ALA A 291 12.69 -24.70 -10.94
CA ALA A 291 12.85 -25.70 -12.00
C ALA A 291 13.06 -25.07 -13.39
N LEU A 292 12.38 -23.97 -13.70
CA LEU A 292 12.56 -23.21 -14.93
C LEU A 292 13.95 -22.58 -15.01
N LYS A 293 14.46 -22.04 -13.88
CA LYS A 293 15.79 -21.41 -13.80
C LYS A 293 16.95 -22.38 -14.05
N ALA A 294 16.71 -23.68 -14.00
CA ALA A 294 17.68 -24.68 -14.44
C ALA A 294 17.87 -24.72 -15.97
N ARG A 295 16.96 -24.11 -16.73
CA ARG A 295 16.93 -24.12 -18.21
C ARG A 295 16.96 -22.73 -18.83
N VAL A 296 16.59 -21.70 -18.06
CA VAL A 296 16.49 -20.31 -18.50
C VAL A 296 17.19 -19.41 -17.50
N ASN A 297 18.04 -18.49 -17.98
CA ASN A 297 18.70 -17.53 -17.12
C ASN A 297 17.77 -16.35 -16.80
N LEU A 298 17.26 -16.28 -15.57
CA LEU A 298 16.41 -15.19 -15.08
C LEU A 298 17.07 -14.46 -13.91
N SER A 299 17.11 -13.13 -14.01
CA SER A 299 17.37 -12.27 -12.86
C SER A 299 16.19 -12.30 -11.87
N ARG A 300 16.42 -11.85 -10.62
CA ARG A 300 15.34 -11.68 -9.63
C ARG A 300 14.22 -10.74 -10.10
N LEU A 301 14.58 -9.73 -10.89
CA LEU A 301 13.65 -8.75 -11.46
C LEU A 301 12.68 -9.45 -12.42
N GLN A 302 13.25 -10.23 -13.33
CA GLN A 302 12.51 -11.02 -14.32
C GLN A 302 11.68 -12.13 -13.67
N GLU A 303 12.18 -12.74 -12.59
CA GLU A 303 11.41 -13.70 -11.80
C GLU A 303 10.13 -13.08 -11.22
N SER A 304 10.16 -11.81 -10.79
CA SER A 304 8.93 -11.15 -10.35
C SER A 304 7.96 -10.85 -11.50
N TRP A 305 8.47 -10.54 -12.70
CA TRP A 305 7.65 -10.37 -13.90
C TRP A 305 7.05 -11.68 -14.41
N LEU A 306 7.79 -12.79 -14.29
CA LEU A 306 7.33 -14.13 -14.63
C LEU A 306 6.02 -14.49 -13.93
N PHE A 307 5.85 -14.05 -12.68
CA PHE A 307 4.65 -14.30 -11.87
C PHE A 307 3.45 -13.49 -12.34
N VAL A 308 3.68 -12.25 -12.80
CA VAL A 308 2.64 -11.43 -13.44
C VAL A 308 2.21 -12.09 -14.76
N LEU A 309 3.17 -12.56 -15.56
CA LEU A 309 2.92 -13.26 -16.82
C LEU A 309 2.04 -14.50 -16.65
N GLN A 310 2.13 -15.24 -15.54
CA GLN A 310 1.27 -16.43 -15.32
C GLN A 310 -0.22 -16.11 -15.19
N SER A 311 -0.58 -14.84 -14.97
CA SER A 311 -1.97 -14.38 -14.93
C SER A 311 -2.55 -14.08 -16.32
N LEU A 312 -1.73 -14.11 -17.38
CA LEU A 312 -2.18 -13.83 -18.76
C LEU A 312 -3.18 -14.88 -19.27
N ARG A 313 -4.22 -14.43 -19.95
CA ARG A 313 -5.19 -15.26 -20.65
C ARG A 313 -5.44 -14.73 -22.06
N PRO A 314 -5.67 -15.61 -23.06
CA PRO A 314 -5.56 -17.08 -23.03
C PRO A 314 -4.12 -17.58 -22.75
N VAL A 315 -3.98 -18.76 -22.12
CA VAL A 315 -2.68 -19.28 -21.62
C VAL A 315 -1.70 -19.57 -22.77
N GLU A 316 -2.24 -19.89 -23.93
CA GLU A 316 -1.51 -20.21 -25.16
C GLU A 316 -0.65 -19.03 -25.67
N LEU A 317 -0.93 -17.81 -25.20
CA LEU A 317 -0.13 -16.62 -25.51
C LEU A 317 1.10 -16.48 -24.62
N ILE A 318 1.19 -17.22 -23.51
CA ILE A 318 2.39 -17.25 -22.68
C ILE A 318 3.48 -18.00 -23.46
N PRO A 319 4.65 -17.39 -23.72
CA PRO A 319 5.73 -18.07 -24.42
C PRO A 319 6.14 -19.34 -23.67
N GLU A 320 6.24 -20.46 -24.40
CA GLU A 320 6.46 -21.80 -23.85
C GLU A 320 7.61 -21.89 -22.83
N PRO A 321 8.79 -21.25 -23.05
CA PRO A 321 9.88 -21.30 -22.07
C PRO A 321 9.56 -20.65 -20.71
N TYR A 322 8.51 -19.82 -20.64
CA TYR A 322 8.12 -19.05 -19.47
C TYR A 322 6.81 -19.51 -18.82
N TYR A 323 6.16 -20.55 -19.36
CA TYR A 323 4.94 -21.07 -18.76
C TYR A 323 5.27 -22.05 -17.62
N LEU A 324 4.72 -21.78 -16.42
CA LEU A 324 4.98 -22.60 -15.23
C LEU A 324 4.00 -23.78 -15.06
N GLY A 325 2.89 -23.81 -15.81
CA GLY A 325 1.89 -24.89 -15.69
C GLY A 325 1.25 -24.99 -14.31
N GLY A 326 1.10 -23.86 -13.60
CA GLY A 326 0.71 -23.79 -12.20
C GLY A 326 -0.43 -22.81 -11.92
N PRO A 327 -0.65 -22.45 -10.64
CA PRO A 327 -1.70 -21.52 -10.23
C PRO A 327 -1.46 -20.10 -10.78
N THR A 328 -2.42 -19.19 -10.55
CA THR A 328 -2.29 -17.75 -10.81
C THR A 328 -1.83 -17.01 -9.56
N TRP A 329 -1.11 -15.90 -9.74
CA TRP A 329 -0.67 -15.09 -8.62
C TRP A 329 -1.91 -14.52 -7.88
N PRO A 330 -2.01 -14.68 -6.54
CA PRO A 330 -3.27 -14.50 -5.83
C PRO A 330 -3.62 -13.05 -5.47
N GLN A 331 -2.74 -12.07 -5.70
CA GLN A 331 -2.99 -10.66 -5.39
C GLN A 331 -2.60 -9.80 -6.59
N ASN A 332 -3.58 -9.26 -7.30
CA ASN A 332 -3.37 -8.46 -8.50
C ASN A 332 -3.80 -6.99 -8.36
N ASN A 333 -4.23 -6.56 -7.16
CA ASN A 333 -4.78 -5.22 -6.87
C ASN A 333 -5.98 -4.81 -7.75
N ILE A 334 -6.63 -5.75 -8.44
CA ILE A 334 -7.80 -5.50 -9.28
C ILE A 334 -9.01 -6.23 -8.70
N ASP A 335 -8.84 -7.51 -8.42
CA ASP A 335 -9.85 -8.31 -7.76
C ASP A 335 -9.76 -8.21 -6.23
N GLN A 336 -10.69 -8.88 -5.57
CA GLN A 336 -10.84 -8.82 -4.12
C GLN A 336 -9.96 -9.84 -3.38
N ASN A 337 -9.13 -10.62 -4.09
CA ASN A 337 -8.26 -11.61 -3.48
C ASN A 337 -7.05 -10.94 -2.88
N ASN A 338 -6.95 -11.02 -1.55
CA ASN A 338 -5.89 -10.37 -0.81
C ASN A 338 -4.91 -11.37 -0.22
N LEU A 339 -3.67 -11.32 -0.70
CA LEU A 339 -2.55 -12.02 -0.08
C LEU A 339 -2.14 -11.28 1.20
N TRP A 340 -2.79 -11.55 2.32
CA TRP A 340 -2.42 -10.91 3.59
C TRP A 340 -1.21 -11.59 4.22
N LEU A 341 -0.24 -10.78 4.61
CA LEU A 341 0.89 -11.18 5.44
C LEU A 341 0.78 -10.47 6.78
N TYR A 342 1.16 -11.15 7.85
CA TYR A 342 1.18 -10.59 9.20
C TYR A 342 2.55 -10.77 9.86
N LYS A 343 2.86 -9.87 10.80
CA LYS A 343 3.98 -9.99 11.72
C LYS A 343 3.53 -9.67 13.15
N PRO A 344 3.63 -10.61 14.11
CA PRO A 344 3.33 -10.32 15.50
C PRO A 344 4.42 -9.42 16.11
N LEU A 345 4.00 -8.36 16.79
CA LEU A 345 4.87 -7.39 17.47
C LEU A 345 4.93 -7.67 18.98
N SER A 346 3.76 -7.74 19.63
CA SER A 346 3.64 -7.88 21.08
C SER A 346 3.84 -9.33 21.54
N GLU A 347 4.26 -9.54 22.80
CA GLU A 347 4.35 -10.89 23.38
C GLU A 347 2.98 -11.59 23.38
N LYS A 348 1.91 -10.84 23.64
CA LYS A 348 0.53 -11.32 23.54
C LYS A 348 0.24 -11.86 22.14
N ALA A 349 0.57 -11.10 21.10
CA ALA A 349 0.38 -11.52 19.70
C ALA A 349 1.16 -12.79 19.38
N LYS A 350 2.43 -12.87 19.81
CA LYS A 350 3.28 -14.05 19.61
C LYS A 350 2.69 -15.29 20.27
N GLN A 351 2.21 -15.16 21.51
CA GLN A 351 1.55 -16.25 22.23
C GLN A 351 0.26 -16.69 21.54
N GLN A 352 -0.57 -15.75 21.06
CA GLN A 352 -1.78 -16.08 20.31
C GLN A 352 -1.48 -16.88 19.05
N VAL A 353 -0.46 -16.48 18.28
CA VAL A 353 -0.02 -17.20 17.08
C VAL A 353 0.53 -18.59 17.44
N ALA A 354 1.32 -18.71 18.52
CA ALA A 354 1.87 -19.99 18.95
C ALA A 354 0.76 -20.97 19.37
N SER A 355 -0.21 -20.51 20.17
CA SER A 355 -1.37 -21.31 20.58
C SER A 355 -2.22 -21.77 19.40
N LEU A 356 -2.39 -20.90 18.39
CA LEU A 356 -3.11 -21.25 17.17
C LEU A 356 -2.43 -22.41 16.42
N LYS A 357 -1.09 -22.35 16.28
CA LYS A 357 -0.28 -23.36 15.61
C LYS A 357 -0.20 -24.68 16.38
N ALA A 358 -0.23 -24.64 17.71
CA ALA A 358 -0.26 -25.85 18.54
C ALA A 358 -1.62 -26.57 18.49
N SER A 359 -2.68 -25.87 18.06
CA SER A 359 -4.06 -26.37 18.01
C SER A 359 -4.51 -26.76 16.59
N ALA A 360 -3.63 -26.63 15.60
CA ALA A 360 -3.83 -27.00 14.20
C ALA A 360 -3.00 -28.26 13.91
#